data_AF-V5G9F7-F1
#
_entry.id   AF-V5G9F7-F1
#
_cell.length_a   1.000
_cell.length_b   1.000
_cell.length_c   1.000
_cell.angle_alpha   90.00
_cell.angle_beta   90.00
_cell.angle_gamma   90.00
#
_symmetry.space_group_name_H-M   'P 1'
#
loop_
_entity.id
_entity.type
_entity.pdbx_description
1 polymer ?
#
loop_
_entity_poly.entity_id
_entity_poly.type
_entity_poly.pdbx_seq_one_letter_code
_entity_poly.pdbx_strand_id
1 'polypeptide(L)'
;LKQRHRLHIKLRFATQAQNGLLLYNGRYNERHDYIALEIVKGNVQFSFSLGSDITKVTASIPGGVCDGKWHSVSVLYFNKTATVSVDECDTAIALKHGKELGGKWACAGYAEHQLEDR
;
A
#
# COMPACT_ATOMS: atom_id res chain seq x y z
N LEU A 1 1.46 -19.95 -19.64
CA LEU A 1 1.16 -18.54 -19.27
C LEU A 1 2.37 -17.96 -18.55
N LYS A 2 2.87 -16.78 -18.93
CA LYS A 2 3.96 -16.10 -18.19
C LYS A 2 3.35 -15.42 -16.97
N GLN A 3 3.65 -15.93 -15.78
CA GLN A 3 3.19 -15.33 -14.52
C GLN A 3 3.75 -13.91 -14.42
N ARG A 4 2.89 -12.92 -14.14
CA ARG A 4 3.32 -11.54 -13.92
C ARG A 4 3.69 -11.40 -12.46
N HIS A 5 4.99 -11.27 -12.20
CA HIS A 5 5.54 -11.17 -10.85
C HIS A 5 5.80 -9.74 -10.40
N ARG A 6 5.43 -8.74 -11.23
CA ARG A 6 5.73 -7.33 -10.98
C ARG A 6 4.55 -6.45 -11.33
N LEU A 7 4.23 -5.53 -10.44
CA LEU A 7 3.26 -4.47 -10.62
C LEU A 7 3.85 -3.17 -10.06
N HIS A 8 3.70 -2.08 -10.81
CA HIS A 8 4.07 -0.74 -10.38
C HIS A 8 2.90 0.19 -10.61
N ILE A 9 2.36 0.76 -9.53
CA ILE A 9 1.30 1.76 -9.58
C ILE A 9 1.88 3.08 -9.08
N LYS A 10 1.66 4.16 -9.83
CA LYS A 10 1.89 5.53 -9.39
C LYS A 10 0.67 6.37 -9.72
N LEU A 11 0.12 7.07 -8.75
CA LEU A 11 -0.97 8.02 -8.96
C LEU A 11 -0.84 9.21 -8.01
N ARG A 12 -1.59 10.26 -8.32
CA ARG A 12 -1.78 11.41 -7.44
C ARG A 12 -3.26 11.58 -7.13
N PHE A 13 -3.58 11.99 -5.91
CA PHE A 13 -4.94 12.22 -5.45
C PHE A 13 -4.97 13.39 -4.46
N ALA A 14 -6.15 13.99 -4.29
CA ALA A 14 -6.43 14.95 -3.24
C ALA A 14 -7.80 14.63 -2.65
N THR A 15 -7.92 14.58 -1.33
CA THR A 15 -9.19 14.30 -0.66
C THR A 15 -9.23 14.91 0.73
N GLN A 16 -10.44 15.14 1.24
CA GLN A 16 -10.70 15.40 2.66
C GLN A 16 -11.37 14.21 3.35
N ALA A 17 -11.73 13.17 2.60
CA ALA A 17 -12.34 11.97 3.15
C ALA A 17 -11.28 11.11 3.86
N GLN A 18 -11.59 10.71 5.10
CA GLN A 18 -10.71 9.83 5.88
C GLN A 18 -10.71 8.38 5.40
N ASN A 19 -11.71 7.98 4.61
CA ASN A 19 -11.81 6.65 4.02
C ASN A 19 -12.25 6.74 2.56
N GLY A 20 -11.68 5.93 1.68
CA GLY A 20 -12.05 5.90 0.28
C GLY A 20 -11.27 4.89 -0.55
N LEU A 21 -11.88 4.39 -1.61
CA LEU A 21 -11.24 3.47 -2.56
C LEU A 21 -10.65 4.26 -3.74
N LEU A 22 -9.35 4.11 -3.99
CA LEU A 22 -8.66 4.78 -5.09
C LEU A 22 -8.53 3.87 -6.32
N LEU A 23 -8.21 2.60 -6.10
CA LEU A 23 -8.06 1.60 -7.15
C LEU A 23 -8.48 0.24 -6.63
N TYR A 24 -9.22 -0.50 -7.44
CA TYR A 24 -9.54 -1.89 -7.20
C TYR A 24 -9.40 -2.68 -8.49
N ASN A 25 -8.72 -3.82 -8.42
CA ASN A 25 -8.73 -4.81 -9.47
C ASN A 25 -8.84 -6.18 -8.83
N GLY A 26 -9.97 -6.84 -9.04
CA GLY A 26 -10.29 -8.12 -8.43
C GLY A 26 -11.58 -8.66 -9.03
N ARG A 27 -11.90 -9.90 -8.66
CA ARG A 27 -13.21 -10.49 -9.00
C ARG A 27 -14.20 -10.16 -7.88
N TYR A 28 -15.49 -10.12 -8.20
CA TYR A 28 -16.56 -9.73 -7.28
C TYR A 28 -16.80 -10.72 -6.12
N ASN A 29 -16.01 -11.80 -6.01
CA ASN A 29 -16.08 -12.77 -4.93
C ASN A 29 -14.78 -12.76 -4.10
N GLU A 30 -14.91 -12.79 -2.77
CA GLU A 30 -13.81 -12.69 -1.80
C GLU A 30 -12.82 -13.88 -1.82
N ARG A 31 -12.97 -14.81 -2.77
CA ARG A 31 -12.16 -16.05 -2.88
C ARG A 31 -11.13 -15.99 -4.01
N HIS A 32 -10.91 -14.83 -4.61
CA HIS A 32 -10.04 -14.67 -5.76
C HIS A 32 -9.06 -13.52 -5.58
N ASP A 33 -7.96 -13.62 -6.32
CA ASP A 33 -6.89 -12.63 -6.32
C ASP A 33 -7.45 -11.23 -6.55
N TYR A 34 -7.01 -10.30 -5.73
CA TYR A 34 -7.34 -8.90 -5.88
C TYR A 34 -6.18 -8.01 -5.46
N ILE A 35 -6.22 -6.77 -5.93
CA ILE A 35 -5.44 -5.65 -5.41
C ILE A 35 -6.38 -4.49 -5.11
N ALA A 36 -6.14 -3.78 -4.03
CA ALA A 36 -6.84 -2.56 -3.68
C ALA A 36 -5.86 -1.52 -3.16
N LEU A 37 -6.07 -0.27 -3.55
CA LEU A 37 -5.39 0.89 -3.00
C LEU A 37 -6.46 1.82 -2.42
N GLU A 38 -6.33 2.07 -1.12
CA GLU A 38 -7.37 2.66 -0.29
C GLU A 38 -6.79 3.75 0.60
N ILE A 39 -7.66 4.64 1.05
CA ILE A 39 -7.44 5.51 2.18
C ILE A 39 -8.22 4.91 3.34
N VAL A 40 -7.56 4.65 4.46
CA VAL A 40 -8.14 4.08 5.67
C VAL A 40 -7.69 4.90 6.87
N LYS A 41 -8.65 5.56 7.54
CA LYS A 41 -8.38 6.47 8.67
C LYS A 41 -7.29 7.52 8.35
N GLY A 42 -7.34 8.10 7.16
CA GLY A 42 -6.39 9.12 6.70
C GLY A 42 -5.00 8.59 6.30
N ASN A 43 -4.79 7.28 6.25
CA ASN A 43 -3.55 6.64 5.82
C ASN A 43 -3.74 5.92 4.49
N VAL A 44 -2.67 5.78 3.71
CA VAL A 44 -2.70 4.98 2.48
C VAL A 44 -2.52 3.51 2.84
N GLN A 45 -3.43 2.67 2.36
CA GLN A 45 -3.37 1.22 2.51
C GLN A 45 -3.40 0.54 1.14
N PHE A 46 -2.42 -0.30 0.88
CA PHE A 46 -2.47 -1.26 -0.22
C PHE A 46 -2.81 -2.63 0.34
N SER A 47 -3.79 -3.31 -0.24
CA SER A 47 -4.09 -4.70 0.10
C SER A 47 -4.07 -5.57 -1.15
N PHE A 48 -3.60 -6.80 -1.00
CA PHE A 48 -3.61 -7.79 -2.07
C PHE A 48 -3.90 -9.18 -1.52
N SER A 49 -4.58 -10.00 -2.33
CA SER A 49 -4.81 -11.43 -2.07
C SER A 49 -4.31 -12.24 -3.26
N LEU A 50 -3.78 -13.42 -2.96
CA LEU A 50 -3.33 -14.42 -3.92
C LEU A 50 -4.15 -15.73 -3.83
N GLY A 51 -5.37 -15.64 -3.29
CA GLY A 51 -6.37 -16.72 -3.30
C GLY A 51 -6.92 -17.11 -1.92
N SER A 52 -6.07 -17.12 -0.89
CA SER A 52 -6.46 -17.50 0.48
C SER A 52 -6.42 -16.32 1.45
N ASP A 53 -5.30 -15.62 1.52
CA ASP A 53 -5.06 -14.62 2.56
C ASP A 53 -4.81 -13.22 2.01
N ILE A 54 -5.21 -12.25 2.81
CA ILE A 54 -5.08 -10.83 2.51
C ILE A 54 -3.82 -10.30 3.18
N THR A 55 -2.92 -9.74 2.37
CA THR A 55 -1.76 -9.00 2.87
C THR A 55 -2.02 -7.50 2.74
N LYS A 56 -1.72 -6.74 3.80
CA LYS A 56 -1.93 -5.29 3.85
C LYS A 56 -0.61 -4.58 4.12
N VAL A 57 -0.42 -3.45 3.45
CA VAL A 57 0.70 -2.53 3.65
C VAL A 57 0.13 -1.14 3.87
N THR A 58 0.56 -0.47 4.93
CA THR A 58 0.13 0.89 5.26
C THR A 58 1.31 1.83 5.23
N ALA A 59 1.09 3.03 4.70
CA ALA A 59 2.01 4.16 4.79
C ALA A 59 1.25 5.38 5.29
N SER A 60 1.87 6.15 6.18
CA SER A 60 1.28 7.30 6.84
C SER A 60 2.24 8.48 6.88
N ILE A 61 1.68 9.68 6.80
CA ILE A 61 2.42 10.94 6.93
C ILE A 61 1.86 11.74 8.10
N PRO A 62 2.63 12.64 8.72
CA PRO A 62 2.12 13.54 9.76
C PRO A 62 0.93 14.34 9.22
N GLY A 63 -0.21 14.30 9.93
CA GLY A 63 -1.45 14.95 9.50
C GLY A 63 -2.34 14.12 8.55
N GLY A 64 -1.84 13.00 8.03
CA GLY A 64 -2.58 12.13 7.11
C GLY A 64 -2.69 12.70 5.69
N VAL A 65 -3.22 11.89 4.76
CA VAL A 65 -3.40 12.27 3.34
C VAL A 65 -4.77 12.88 3.04
N CYS A 66 -5.57 13.14 4.07
CA CYS A 66 -6.93 13.67 3.97
C CYS A 66 -6.99 15.18 4.26
N ASP A 67 -5.95 15.94 3.90
CA ASP A 67 -5.84 17.39 4.16
C ASP A 67 -6.33 18.27 2.98
N GLY A 68 -6.88 17.65 1.93
CA GLY A 68 -7.33 18.32 0.71
C GLY A 68 -6.21 18.72 -0.25
N LYS A 69 -4.95 18.40 0.04
CA LYS A 69 -3.81 18.67 -0.84
C LYS A 69 -3.50 17.46 -1.72
N TRP A 70 -2.72 17.73 -2.75
CA TRP A 70 -2.25 16.69 -3.67
C TRP A 70 -1.14 15.87 -3.03
N HIS A 71 -1.40 14.59 -2.86
CA HIS A 71 -0.41 13.58 -2.48
C HIS A 71 -0.08 12.68 -3.66
N SER A 72 1.13 12.12 -3.65
CA SER A 72 1.53 11.05 -4.56
C SER A 72 1.70 9.74 -3.81
N VAL A 73 1.32 8.64 -4.45
CA VAL A 73 1.51 7.30 -3.90
C VAL A 73 2.18 6.42 -4.94
N SER A 74 3.16 5.63 -4.51
CA SER A 74 3.83 4.61 -5.31
C SER A 74 3.68 3.25 -4.64
N VAL A 75 3.20 2.26 -5.41
CA VAL A 75 3.14 0.86 -4.99
C VAL A 75 4.07 0.06 -5.88
N LEU A 76 5.03 -0.63 -5.26
CA LEU A 76 5.93 -1.58 -5.91
C LEU A 76 5.61 -2.97 -5.39
N TYR A 77 5.09 -3.83 -6.25
CA TYR A 77 4.88 -5.24 -5.96
C TYR A 77 5.84 -6.09 -6.78
N PHE A 78 6.59 -6.96 -6.11
CA PHE A 78 7.51 -7.90 -6.73
C PHE A 78 7.56 -9.21 -5.94
N ASN A 79 7.37 -10.36 -6.60
CA ASN A 79 7.48 -11.68 -5.97
C ASN A 79 6.77 -11.78 -4.60
N LYS A 80 5.51 -11.33 -4.50
CA LYS A 80 4.70 -11.37 -3.25
C LYS A 80 5.10 -10.36 -2.17
N THR A 81 6.10 -9.54 -2.42
CA THR A 81 6.46 -8.40 -1.58
C THR A 81 5.82 -7.14 -2.15
N ALA A 82 5.14 -6.37 -1.31
CA ALA A 82 4.63 -5.05 -1.64
C ALA A 82 5.34 -3.99 -0.81
N THR A 83 5.72 -2.89 -1.46
CA THR A 83 6.18 -1.65 -0.84
C THR A 83 5.27 -0.52 -1.25
N VAL A 84 4.82 0.26 -0.28
CA VAL A 84 4.01 1.47 -0.49
C VAL A 84 4.81 2.66 0.01
N SER A 85 4.82 3.76 -0.73
CA SER A 85 5.38 5.03 -0.28
C SER A 85 4.47 6.18 -0.65
N VAL A 86 4.43 7.19 0.23
CA VAL A 86 3.65 8.42 0.06
C VAL A 86 4.60 9.61 -0.08
N ASP A 87 4.35 10.47 -1.06
CA ASP A 87 5.13 11.67 -1.36
C ASP A 87 6.63 11.39 -1.56
N GLU A 88 7.49 12.37 -1.28
CA GLU A 88 8.95 12.26 -1.38
C GLU A 88 9.55 11.54 -0.16
N CYS A 89 9.05 10.33 0.10
CA CYS A 89 9.53 9.50 1.20
C CYS A 89 10.89 8.86 0.86
N ASP A 90 11.87 9.01 1.76
CA ASP A 90 13.08 8.20 1.74
C ASP A 90 12.76 6.78 2.22
N THR A 91 12.47 5.90 1.26
CA THR A 91 12.09 4.51 1.54
C THR A 91 13.21 3.70 2.20
N ALA A 92 14.49 4.05 1.96
CA ALA A 92 15.60 3.35 2.58
C ALA A 92 15.63 3.59 4.09
N ILE A 93 15.38 4.83 4.52
CA ILE A 93 15.28 5.17 5.95
C ILE A 93 13.96 4.69 6.53
N ALA A 94 12.83 4.98 5.87
CA ALA A 94 11.50 4.67 6.38
C ALA A 94 11.29 3.16 6.62
N LEU A 95 11.75 2.30 5.71
CA LEU A 95 11.57 0.86 5.85
C LEU A 95 12.53 0.23 6.88
N LYS A 96 13.76 0.76 7.01
CA LYS A 96 14.77 0.22 7.96
C LYS A 96 14.59 0.74 9.38
N HIS A 97 14.35 2.05 9.51
CA HIS A 97 14.37 2.76 10.79
C HIS A 97 13.02 3.38 11.16
N GLY A 98 11.98 3.27 10.32
CA GLY A 98 10.69 3.92 10.57
C GLY A 98 10.03 3.51 11.89
N LYS A 99 10.22 2.26 12.35
CA LYS A 99 9.74 1.80 13.65
C LYS A 99 10.45 2.45 14.84
N GLU A 100 11.74 2.77 14.70
CA GLU A 100 12.57 3.38 15.74
C GLU A 100 12.35 4.90 15.78
N LEU A 101 12.22 5.52 14.61
CA LEU A 101 12.16 6.97 14.46
C LEU A 101 10.73 7.52 14.60
N GLY A 102 9.71 6.70 14.34
CA GLY A 102 8.29 7.06 14.47
C GLY A 102 7.81 8.23 13.60
N GLY A 103 6.52 8.52 13.66
CA GLY A 103 5.91 9.72 13.09
C GLY A 103 6.21 9.93 11.60
N LYS A 104 7.03 10.94 11.28
CA LYS A 104 7.36 11.37 9.89
C LYS A 104 7.99 10.28 9.03
N TRP A 105 8.57 9.26 9.65
CA TRP A 105 9.28 8.17 8.97
C TRP A 105 8.39 6.97 8.65
N ALA A 106 7.08 7.04 8.93
CA ALA A 106 6.10 6.03 8.55
C ALA A 106 5.57 6.20 7.10
N CYS A 107 6.19 7.09 6.32
CA CYS A 107 5.78 7.44 4.95
C CYS A 107 5.95 6.30 3.94
N ALA A 108 6.57 5.18 4.34
CA ALA A 108 6.61 3.96 3.58
C ALA A 108 6.34 2.73 4.46
N GLY A 109 5.76 1.70 3.85
CA GLY A 109 5.53 0.41 4.47
C GLY A 109 5.91 -0.72 3.53
N TYR A 110 6.20 -1.89 4.09
CA TYR A 110 6.40 -3.12 3.33
C TYR A 110 5.67 -4.29 3.98
N ALA A 111 5.25 -5.25 3.15
CA ALA A 111 4.85 -6.57 3.61
C ALA A 111 5.19 -7.61 2.55
N GLU A 112 5.53 -8.81 3.03
CA GLU A 112 5.73 -9.99 2.20
C GLU A 112 4.66 -11.02 2.56
N HIS A 113 3.97 -11.53 1.56
CA HIS A 113 2.98 -12.58 1.76
C HIS A 113 3.68 -13.93 1.94
N GLN A 114 3.56 -14.51 3.13
CA GLN A 114 4.01 -15.85 3.47
C GLN A 114 2.96 -16.85 3.01
N LEU A 115 3.38 -17.89 2.27
CA LEU A 115 2.50 -19.01 1.97
C LEU A 115 2.44 -19.94 3.19
N GLU A 116 1.29 -20.54 3.47
CA GLU A 116 1.22 -21.68 4.39
C GLU A 116 2.07 -22.83 3.86
N ASP A 117 2.79 -23.50 4.77
CA ASP A 117 3.47 -24.75 4.46
C ASP A 117 2.42 -25.80 4.08
N ARG A 118 2.49 -26.27 2.84
CA ARG A 118 1.58 -27.29 2.30
C ARG A 118 1.97 -28.69 2.74
#